data_AF-A0A944HEI3-F1
#
_entry.id   AF-A0A944HEI3-F1
#
_cell.length_a   1.000
_cell.length_b   1.000
_cell.length_c   1.000
_cell.angle_alpha   90.00
_cell.angle_beta   90.00
_cell.angle_gamma   90.00
#
_symmetry.space_group_name_H-M   'P 1'
#
loop_
_entity.id
_entity.type
_entity.pdbx_description
1 polymer ?
#
loop_
_entity_poly.entity_id
_entity_poly.type
_entity_poly.pdbx_seq_one_letter_code
_entity_poly.pdbx_strand_id
1 'polypeptide(L)'
;MKKPLVDHWWTNITEQDGRGLAAAKDKLAELESISSQIEASDGSDGVRNVLDDGMIMRALQRCIEFHEGIGTMDIKDLHIYYRYATDAAKRSEAIIDKELDYLDL
;
A
#
# COMPACT_ATOMS: atom_id res chain seq x y z
N MET A 1 6.15 -8.63 11.09
CA MET A 1 6.78 -8.29 9.82
C MET A 1 8.20 -7.86 10.08
N LYS A 2 9.13 -8.32 9.26
CA LYS A 2 10.56 -7.96 9.35
C LYS A 2 10.84 -6.59 8.76
N LYS A 3 10.04 -6.18 7.77
CA LYS A 3 10.16 -4.88 7.11
C LYS A 3 8.83 -4.12 7.25
N PRO A 4 8.84 -2.85 7.70
CA PRO A 4 7.61 -2.07 7.80
C PRO A 4 7.05 -1.76 6.41
N LEU A 5 5.72 -1.84 6.26
CA LEU A 5 5.02 -1.41 5.04
C LEU A 5 5.24 0.09 4.83
N VAL A 6 5.02 0.87 5.90
CA VAL A 6 5.19 2.32 5.91
C VAL A 6 6.58 2.68 6.41
N ASP A 7 7.54 2.71 5.50
CA ASP A 7 8.92 3.11 5.74
C ASP A 7 9.20 4.56 5.30
N HIS A 8 10.46 4.99 5.34
CA HIS A 8 10.84 6.31 4.83
C HIS A 8 10.56 6.45 3.32
N TRP A 9 10.66 5.38 2.53
CA TRP A 9 10.37 5.47 1.09
C TRP A 9 8.90 5.80 0.85
N TRP A 10 7.99 5.26 1.67
CA TRP A 10 6.57 5.57 1.65
C TRP A 10 6.28 7.09 1.78
N THR A 11 7.05 7.83 2.59
CA THR A 11 6.81 9.28 2.76
C THR A 11 7.05 10.08 1.49
N ASN A 12 7.82 9.55 0.54
CA ASN A 12 8.11 10.24 -0.72
C ASN A 12 6.93 10.21 -1.70
N ILE A 13 5.88 9.41 -1.45
CA ILE A 13 4.68 9.33 -2.32
C ILE A 13 4.04 10.71 -2.53
N THR A 14 4.16 11.64 -1.58
CA THR A 14 3.60 12.99 -1.71
C THR A 14 4.49 13.98 -2.46
N GLU A 15 5.71 13.60 -2.81
CA GLU A 15 6.64 14.46 -3.56
C GLU A 15 6.17 14.58 -5.01
N GLN A 16 6.07 15.80 -5.54
CA GLN A 16 5.58 16.04 -6.91
C GLN A 16 6.66 15.87 -8.00
N ASP A 17 7.87 15.44 -7.62
CA ASP A 17 8.90 15.09 -8.58
C ASP A 17 8.87 13.58 -8.91
N GLY A 18 9.82 13.10 -9.70
CA GLY A 18 9.88 11.70 -10.11
C GLY A 18 9.96 10.70 -8.94
N ARG A 19 10.29 11.13 -7.72
CA ARG A 19 10.36 10.25 -6.54
C ARG A 19 8.98 9.82 -6.07
N GLY A 20 7.96 10.68 -6.19
CA GLY A 20 6.60 10.34 -5.76
C GLY A 20 5.99 9.20 -6.58
N LEU A 21 6.14 9.27 -7.90
CA LEU A 21 5.70 8.21 -8.80
C LEU A 21 6.46 6.90 -8.53
N ALA A 22 7.78 6.98 -8.40
CA ALA A 22 8.61 5.80 -8.12
C ALA A 22 8.21 5.14 -6.79
N ALA A 23 8.05 5.93 -5.73
CA ALA A 23 7.65 5.44 -4.42
C ALA A 23 6.28 4.76 -4.44
N ALA A 24 5.30 5.35 -5.13
CA ALA A 24 3.96 4.79 -5.23
C ALA A 24 3.96 3.44 -6.00
N LYS A 25 4.73 3.34 -7.09
CA LYS A 25 4.87 2.10 -7.88
C LYS A 25 5.57 0.99 -7.10
N ASP A 26 6.68 1.31 -6.44
CA ASP A 26 7.42 0.33 -5.65
C ASP A 26 6.57 -0.23 -4.50
N LYS A 27 5.84 0.63 -3.79
CA LYS A 27 4.97 0.21 -2.68
C LYS A 27 3.75 -0.56 -3.14
N LEU A 28 3.21 -0.26 -4.32
CA LEU A 28 2.15 -1.07 -4.92
C LEU A 28 2.66 -2.48 -5.23
N ALA A 29 3.83 -2.61 -5.87
CA ALA A 29 4.41 -3.90 -6.19
C ALA A 29 4.78 -4.73 -4.93
N GLU A 30 5.26 -4.08 -3.87
CA GLU A 30 5.49 -4.71 -2.57
C GLU A 30 4.20 -5.29 -1.99
N LEU A 31 3.10 -4.53 -2.01
CA LEU A 31 1.79 -4.99 -1.54
C LEU A 31 1.20 -6.11 -2.41
N GLU A 32 1.39 -6.08 -3.73
CA GLU A 32 0.97 -7.17 -4.62
C GLU A 32 1.72 -8.47 -4.29
N SER A 33 3.02 -8.38 -3.98
CA SER A 33 3.83 -9.52 -3.56
C SER A 33 3.36 -10.09 -2.20
N ILE A 34 3.07 -9.22 -1.23
CA ILE A 34 2.55 -9.63 0.08
C ILE A 34 1.15 -10.25 -0.08
N SER A 35 0.28 -9.65 -0.88
CA SER A 35 -1.05 -10.17 -1.19
C SER A 35 -0.96 -11.58 -1.76
N SER A 36 -0.05 -11.81 -2.71
CA SER A 36 0.14 -13.13 -3.34
C SER A 36 0.62 -14.19 -2.34
N GLN A 37 1.49 -13.81 -1.40
CA GLN A 37 1.99 -14.71 -0.36
C GLN A 37 0.89 -15.08 0.65
N ILE A 38 0.11 -14.09 1.09
CA ILE A 38 -1.04 -14.33 1.98
C ILE A 38 -2.07 -15.21 1.28
N GLU A 39 -2.39 -14.93 0.01
CA GLU A 39 -3.36 -15.72 -0.75
C GLU A 39 -2.93 -17.18 -0.89
N ALA A 40 -1.64 -17.43 -1.13
CA ALA A 40 -1.11 -18.78 -1.27
C ALA A 40 -1.19 -19.60 0.04
N SER A 41 -1.18 -18.94 1.20
CA SER A 41 -1.31 -19.61 2.50
C SER A 41 -2.75 -19.71 2.99
N ASP A 42 -3.48 -18.59 2.95
CA ASP A 42 -4.74 -18.38 3.68
C ASP A 42 -5.93 -18.12 2.75
N GLY A 43 -5.69 -18.15 1.44
CA GLY A 43 -6.71 -17.91 0.43
C GLY A 43 -7.14 -16.43 0.34
N SER A 44 -8.13 -16.18 -0.51
CA SER A 44 -8.64 -14.84 -0.80
C SER A 44 -9.23 -14.15 0.43
N ASP A 45 -9.81 -14.91 1.36
CA ASP A 45 -10.38 -14.37 2.60
C ASP A 45 -9.29 -13.85 3.53
N GLY A 46 -8.12 -14.51 3.57
CA GLY A 46 -6.94 -14.03 4.29
C GLY A 46 -6.49 -12.68 3.76
N VAL A 47 -6.32 -12.55 2.44
CA VAL A 47 -5.98 -11.26 1.81
C VAL A 47 -7.00 -10.19 2.15
N ARG A 48 -8.28 -10.50 2.03
CA ARG A 48 -9.36 -9.54 2.29
C ARG A 48 -9.34 -9.00 3.72
N ASN A 49 -9.20 -9.90 4.69
CA ASN A 49 -9.21 -9.56 6.10
C ASN A 49 -7.94 -8.82 6.55
N VAL A 50 -6.82 -9.10 5.89
CA VAL A 50 -5.50 -8.59 6.29
C VAL A 50 -5.14 -7.30 5.55
N LEU A 51 -5.42 -7.20 4.24
CA LEU A 51 -5.04 -6.09 3.36
C LEU A 51 -6.20 -5.16 3.00
N ASP A 52 -7.17 -5.03 3.90
CA ASP A 52 -8.28 -4.05 3.79
C ASP A 52 -9.05 -4.18 2.46
N ASP A 53 -9.33 -5.42 2.03
CA ASP A 53 -10.07 -5.73 0.78
C ASP A 53 -9.50 -5.03 -0.48
N GLY A 54 -8.17 -4.89 -0.55
CA GLY A 54 -7.48 -4.27 -1.68
C GLY A 54 -7.57 -2.74 -1.73
N MET A 55 -8.15 -2.10 -0.72
CA MET A 55 -8.29 -0.64 -0.66
C MET A 55 -6.95 0.08 -0.57
N ILE A 56 -5.92 -0.52 0.05
CA ILE A 56 -4.56 0.03 0.10
C ILE A 56 -3.99 0.13 -1.31
N MET A 57 -4.04 -0.97 -2.07
CA MET A 57 -3.57 -1.03 -3.45
C MET A 57 -4.34 -0.03 -4.34
N ARG A 58 -5.67 0.08 -4.15
CA ARG A 58 -6.48 1.07 -4.87
C ARG A 58 -6.06 2.51 -4.57
N ALA A 59 -5.80 2.82 -3.30
CA ALA A 59 -5.34 4.15 -2.91
C ALA A 59 -3.96 4.48 -3.47
N LEU A 60 -3.03 3.52 -3.50
CA LEU A 60 -1.72 3.69 -4.16
C LEU A 60 -1.87 3.88 -5.67
N GLN A 61 -2.76 3.13 -6.33
CA GLN A 61 -3.06 3.32 -7.75
C GLN A 61 -3.57 4.73 -8.05
N ARG A 62 -4.39 5.31 -7.17
CA ARG A 62 -4.83 6.72 -7.31
C ARG A 62 -3.68 7.70 -7.11
N CYS A 63 -2.73 7.42 -6.22
CA CYS A 63 -1.51 8.24 -6.10
C CYS A 63 -0.68 8.19 -7.39
N ILE A 64 -0.54 7.01 -8.01
CA ILE A 64 0.14 6.83 -9.31
C ILE A 64 -0.57 7.63 -10.40
N GLU A 65 -1.90 7.47 -10.52
CA GLU A 65 -2.72 8.18 -11.50
C GLU A 65 -2.58 9.71 -11.35
N PHE A 66 -2.49 10.25 -10.11
CA PHE A 66 -2.20 11.67 -9.87
C PHE A 66 -0.83 12.07 -10.46
N HIS A 67 0.22 11.32 -10.14
CA HIS A 67 1.59 11.61 -10.62
C HIS A 67 1.74 11.48 -12.13
N GLU A 68 0.95 10.61 -12.76
CA GLU A 68 0.91 10.45 -14.22
C GLU A 68 0.02 11.51 -14.91
N GLY A 69 -0.63 12.39 -14.14
CA GLY A 69 -1.52 13.42 -14.68
C GLY A 69 -2.82 12.85 -15.26
N ILE A 70 -3.26 11.68 -14.79
CA ILE A 70 -4.45 10.98 -15.25
C ILE A 70 -5.68 11.47 -14.47
N GLY A 71 -6.70 11.92 -15.19
CA GLY A 71 -7.98 12.36 -14.62
C GLY A 71 -7.97 13.80 -14.13
N THR A 72 -8.85 14.11 -13.17
CA THR A 72 -9.07 15.47 -12.65
C THR A 72 -8.59 15.64 -11.21
N MET A 73 -7.68 14.78 -10.75
CA MET A 73 -7.22 14.78 -9.36
C MET A 73 -6.29 15.96 -9.08
N ASP A 74 -6.49 16.61 -7.93
CA ASP A 74 -5.62 17.66 -7.42
C ASP A 74 -4.72 17.15 -6.29
N ILE A 75 -3.89 18.04 -5.75
CA ILE A 75 -2.96 17.71 -4.67
C ILE A 75 -3.66 17.28 -3.37
N LYS A 76 -4.89 17.75 -3.12
CA LYS A 76 -5.67 17.31 -1.96
C LYS A 76 -6.13 15.88 -2.16
N ASP A 77 -6.52 15.50 -3.37
CA ASP A 77 -6.84 14.10 -3.70
C ASP A 77 -5.64 13.19 -3.44
N LEU A 78 -4.43 13.59 -3.89
CA LEU A 78 -3.18 12.87 -3.57
C LEU A 78 -3.06 12.65 -2.05
N HIS A 79 -3.19 13.71 -1.25
CA HIS A 79 -3.06 13.60 0.19
C HIS A 79 -4.16 12.78 0.85
N ILE A 80 -5.39 12.79 0.32
CA ILE A 80 -6.50 11.95 0.80
C ILE A 80 -6.14 10.47 0.59
N TYR A 81 -5.76 10.09 -0.62
CA TYR A 81 -5.40 8.71 -0.94
C TYR A 81 -4.15 8.26 -0.20
N TYR A 82 -3.12 9.11 -0.14
CA TYR A 82 -1.90 8.85 0.62
C TYR A 82 -2.18 8.59 2.11
N ARG A 83 -2.99 9.43 2.76
CA ARG A 83 -3.32 9.27 4.19
C ARG A 83 -4.13 8.00 4.42
N TYR A 84 -5.12 7.73 3.58
CA TYR A 84 -5.88 6.48 3.65
C TYR A 84 -4.96 5.26 3.54
N ALA A 85 -4.12 5.21 2.49
CA ALA A 85 -3.20 4.11 2.27
C ALA A 85 -2.25 3.93 3.46
N THR A 86 -1.75 5.02 4.03
CA THR A 86 -0.85 5.01 5.19
C THR A 86 -1.52 4.41 6.42
N ASP A 87 -2.73 4.87 6.75
CA ASP A 87 -3.44 4.39 7.93
C ASP A 87 -3.88 2.92 7.77
N ALA A 88 -4.33 2.54 6.58
CA ALA A 88 -4.70 1.17 6.26
C ALA A 88 -3.48 0.23 6.27
N ALA A 89 -2.36 0.62 5.64
CA ALA A 89 -1.13 -0.17 5.67
C ALA A 89 -0.61 -0.40 7.10
N LYS A 90 -0.66 0.61 7.98
CA LYS A 90 -0.28 0.43 9.40
C LYS A 90 -1.19 -0.55 10.14
N ARG A 91 -2.50 -0.55 9.85
CA ARG A 91 -3.43 -1.54 10.43
C ARG A 91 -3.14 -2.93 9.90
N SER A 92 -2.92 -3.07 8.60
CA SER A 92 -2.55 -4.34 7.98
C SER A 92 -1.25 -4.90 8.53
N GLU A 93 -0.21 -4.08 8.67
CA GLU A 93 1.06 -4.47 9.29
C GLU A 93 0.83 -5.03 10.70
N ALA A 94 0.05 -4.35 11.53
CA ALA A 94 -0.27 -4.84 12.88
C ALA A 94 -1.04 -6.18 12.88
N ILE A 95 -1.89 -6.44 11.87
CA ILE A 95 -2.58 -7.72 11.72
C ILE A 95 -1.60 -8.80 11.28
N ILE A 96 -0.76 -8.52 10.27
CA ILE A 96 0.25 -9.46 9.77
C ILE A 96 1.20 -9.87 10.91
N ASP A 97 1.71 -8.91 11.66
CA ASP A 97 2.61 -9.13 12.80
C ASP A 97 2.01 -10.03 13.88
N LYS A 98 0.70 -9.91 14.09
CA LYS A 98 -0.01 -10.60 15.17
C LYS A 98 -0.51 -11.98 14.73
N GLU A 99 -0.97 -12.10 13.50
CA GLU A 99 -1.77 -13.24 13.04
C GLU A 99 -1.04 -14.09 11.99
N LEU A 100 -0.03 -13.51 11.32
CA LEU A 100 0.69 -14.13 10.20
C LEU A 100 2.22 -14.18 10.39
N ASP A 101 2.70 -14.19 11.65
CA ASP A 101 4.15 -14.26 11.95
C ASP A 101 4.85 -15.48 11.30
N TYR A 102 4.08 -16.57 11.07
CA TYR A 102 4.57 -17.77 10.42
C TYR A 102 4.89 -17.60 8.92
N LEU A 103 4.44 -16.52 8.28
CA LEU A 103 4.72 -16.22 6.86
C LEU A 103 6.07 -15.51 6.64
N ASP A 104 6.74 -15.09 7.72
CA ASP A 104 8.08 -14.46 7.65
C ASP A 104 8.15 -13.20 6.75
N LEU A 105 7.01 -12.49 6.62
CA LEU A 105 6.83 -11.27 5.83
C LEU A 105 7.62 -10.07 6.37
#